data_AF-A0A2G9HLB9-F1
#
_entry.id   AF-A0A2G9HLB9-F1
#
_cell.length_a   1.000
_cell.length_b   1.000
_cell.length_c   1.000
_cell.angle_alpha   90.00
_cell.angle_beta   90.00
_cell.angle_gamma   90.00
#
_symmetry.space_group_name_H-M   'P 1'
#
loop_
_entity.id
_entity.type
_entity.pdbx_description
1 polymer ?
#
loop_
_entity_poly.entity_id
_entity_poly.type
_entity_poly.pdbx_seq_one_letter_code
_entity_poly.pdbx_strand_id
1 'polypeptide(L)'
;MDPNYVTALKRRCSPTDTNSTVQMDPGSFVDFDSDYYTIVRKRRGLFQTDAALLNNNETRSYVLLHSSSSGQSSFFRDFAASMVKMGQIGVLTGSAGEIRTVCSVVN
;
A
#
# COMPACT_ATOMS: atom_id res chain seq x y z
N MET A 1 -13.22 -10.07 5.67
CA MET A 1 -12.08 -9.70 6.54
C MET A 1 -12.01 -10.71 7.69
N ASP A 2 -10.83 -10.98 8.23
CA ASP A 2 -10.63 -11.83 9.41
C ASP A 2 -11.49 -11.35 10.60
N PRO A 3 -12.35 -12.20 11.22
CA PRO A 3 -13.27 -11.77 12.27
C PRO A 3 -12.58 -11.18 13.52
N ASN A 4 -11.42 -11.72 13.90
CA ASN A 4 -10.65 -11.22 15.04
C ASN A 4 -10.09 -9.82 14.76
N TYR A 5 -9.61 -9.60 13.53
CA TYR A 5 -9.17 -8.28 13.09
C TYR A 5 -10.31 -7.27 13.02
N VAL A 6 -11.50 -7.67 12.55
CA VAL A 6 -12.71 -6.82 12.58
C VAL A 6 -13.03 -6.38 14.01
N THR A 7 -13.01 -7.30 14.98
CA THR A 7 -13.25 -6.98 16.38
C THR A 7 -12.18 -6.04 16.96
N ALA A 8 -10.91 -6.18 16.54
CA ALA A 8 -9.86 -5.26 16.93
C ALA A 8 -10.07 -3.85 16.35
N LEU A 9 -10.42 -3.75 15.07
CA LEU A 9 -10.68 -2.46 14.41
C LEU A 9 -11.91 -1.76 14.99
N LYS A 10 -13.02 -2.46 15.21
CA LYS A 10 -14.24 -1.87 15.80
C LYS A 10 -14.04 -1.29 17.21
N ARG A 11 -13.05 -1.78 17.96
CA ARG A 11 -12.68 -1.21 19.28
C ARG A 11 -11.94 0.12 19.17
N ARG A 12 -11.28 0.38 18.04
CA ARG A 12 -10.52 1.61 17.78
C ARG A 12 -11.28 2.61 16.91
N CYS A 13 -12.13 2.12 16.03
CA CYS A 13 -12.87 2.91 15.06
C CYS A 13 -14.37 2.74 15.33
N SER A 14 -14.95 3.68 16.08
CA SER A 14 -16.40 3.74 16.19
C SER A 14 -17.02 4.27 14.89
N PRO A 15 -18.27 3.93 14.54
CA PRO A 15 -18.87 4.38 13.27
C PRO A 15 -18.95 5.90 13.08
N THR A 16 -18.89 6.68 14.17
CA THR A 16 -18.94 8.15 14.15
C THR A 16 -17.57 8.80 14.30
N ASP A 17 -16.51 7.99 14.41
CA ASP A 17 -15.15 8.47 14.62
C ASP A 17 -14.45 8.73 13.28
N THR A 18 -14.06 9.99 13.06
CA THR A 18 -13.35 10.45 11.85
C THR A 18 -11.90 10.81 12.10
N ASN A 19 -11.43 10.73 13.35
CA ASN A 19 -10.12 11.25 13.75
C ASN A 19 -9.15 10.14 14.15
N SER A 20 -9.64 8.98 14.59
CA SER A 20 -8.76 7.87 14.95
C SER A 20 -8.05 7.29 13.73
N THR A 21 -6.75 7.05 13.90
CA THR A 21 -5.92 6.38 12.91
C THR A 21 -5.60 4.96 13.37
N VAL A 22 -5.43 4.07 12.40
CA VAL A 22 -4.98 2.69 12.63
C VAL A 22 -3.86 2.38 11.64
N GLN A 23 -3.02 1.43 12.02
CA GLN A 23 -1.89 1.01 11.21
C GLN A 23 -2.40 0.26 9.97
N MET A 24 -1.87 0.62 8.81
CA MET A 24 -2.17 -0.08 7.55
C MET A 24 -1.51 -1.46 7.51
N ASP A 25 -0.34 -1.60 8.14
CA ASP A 25 0.39 -2.85 8.29
C ASP A 25 0.67 -3.20 9.77
N PRO A 26 -0.31 -3.75 10.51
CA PRO A 26 -0.16 -3.99 11.94
C PRO A 26 0.89 -5.07 12.22
N GLY A 27 1.98 -4.68 12.88
CA GLY A 27 3.14 -5.53 13.16
C GLY A 27 4.41 -5.06 12.48
N SER A 28 4.29 -4.40 11.31
CA SER A 28 5.41 -3.85 10.53
C SER A 28 5.21 -2.38 10.10
N PHE A 29 4.34 -1.65 10.79
CA PHE A 29 3.85 -0.32 10.37
C PHE A 29 4.90 0.79 10.23
N VAL A 30 6.13 0.59 10.71
CA VAL A 30 7.25 1.52 10.57
C VAL A 30 8.31 1.05 9.58
N ASP A 31 8.23 -0.21 9.15
CA ASP A 31 9.20 -0.85 8.27
C ASP A 31 8.60 -0.98 6.87
N PHE A 32 9.45 -0.83 5.86
CA PHE A 32 9.05 -1.08 4.47
C PHE A 32 9.44 -2.50 4.09
N ASP A 33 8.48 -3.42 4.13
CA ASP A 33 8.71 -4.83 3.88
C ASP A 33 7.51 -5.51 3.18
N SER A 34 7.57 -6.84 3.08
CA SER A 34 6.53 -7.65 2.44
C SER A 34 5.44 -8.14 3.41
N ASP A 35 5.44 -7.74 4.68
CA ASP A 35 4.41 -8.14 5.66
C ASP A 35 3.03 -7.62 5.27
N TYR A 36 2.96 -6.48 4.56
CA TYR A 36 1.76 -6.03 3.85
C TYR A 36 1.05 -7.18 3.09
N TYR A 37 1.79 -7.96 2.30
CA TYR A 37 1.20 -9.09 1.57
C TYR A 37 0.80 -10.25 2.49
N THR A 38 1.51 -10.43 3.60
CA THR A 38 1.16 -11.40 4.65
C THR A 38 -0.17 -11.06 5.32
N ILE A 39 -0.41 -9.79 5.67
CA ILE A 39 -1.68 -9.37 6.27
C ILE A 39 -2.82 -9.41 5.25
N VAL A 40 -2.58 -9.04 3.99
CA VAL A 40 -3.58 -9.15 2.92
C VAL A 40 -3.97 -10.62 2.74
N ARG A 41 -3.00 -11.54 2.65
CA ARG A 41 -3.26 -13.00 2.58
C ARG A 41 -4.11 -13.49 3.76
N LYS A 42 -3.86 -12.99 4.97
CA LYS A 42 -4.64 -13.30 6.18
C LYS A 42 -6.03 -12.63 6.20
N ARG A 43 -6.44 -11.95 5.12
CA ARG A 43 -7.69 -11.16 5.01
C ARG A 43 -7.76 -10.04 6.05
N ARG A 44 -6.60 -9.44 6.34
CA ARG A 44 -6.41 -8.32 7.29
C ARG A 44 -5.96 -7.02 6.61
N GLY A 45 -6.10 -6.90 5.29
CA GLY A 45 -5.94 -5.61 4.60
C GLY A 45 -6.99 -4.60 5.11
N LEU A 46 -6.56 -3.37 5.36
CA LEU A 46 -7.39 -2.34 6.00
C LEU A 46 -8.48 -1.82 5.07
N PHE A 47 -8.12 -1.50 3.82
CA PHE A 47 -9.06 -0.98 2.84
C PHE A 47 -9.72 -2.08 2.04
N GLN A 48 -10.89 -1.78 1.47
CA GLN A 48 -11.55 -2.67 0.52
C GLN A 48 -10.67 -2.93 -0.71
N THR A 49 -9.89 -1.94 -1.14
CA THR A 49 -8.94 -2.05 -2.25
C THR A 49 -7.81 -3.03 -1.94
N ASP A 50 -7.32 -3.09 -0.70
CA ASP A 50 -6.32 -4.10 -0.29
C ASP A 50 -6.91 -5.50 -0.35
N ALA A 51 -8.13 -5.68 0.19
CA ALA A 51 -8.82 -6.96 0.15
C ALA A 51 -9.16 -7.40 -1.28
N ALA A 52 -9.39 -6.45 -2.18
CA ALA A 52 -9.70 -6.72 -3.59
C ALA A 52 -8.54 -7.35 -4.36
N LEU A 53 -7.28 -7.20 -3.89
CA LEU A 53 -6.14 -7.92 -4.46
C LEU A 53 -6.33 -9.44 -4.40
N LEU A 54 -7.12 -9.94 -3.44
CA LEU A 54 -7.46 -11.36 -3.35
C LEU A 54 -8.64 -11.76 -4.24
N ASN A 55 -9.33 -10.86 -4.93
CA ASN A 55 -10.52 -11.20 -5.73
C ASN A 55 -10.18 -11.61 -7.17
N ASN A 56 -9.10 -11.07 -7.74
CA ASN A 56 -8.60 -11.42 -9.06
C ASN A 56 -7.49 -12.49 -8.94
N ASN A 57 -7.46 -13.47 -9.84
CA ASN A 57 -6.52 -14.60 -9.77
C ASN A 57 -5.05 -14.20 -9.95
N GLU A 58 -4.77 -13.23 -10.82
CA GLU A 58 -3.42 -12.73 -11.07
C GLU A 58 -2.88 -12.00 -9.84
N THR A 59 -3.63 -11.01 -9.34
CA THR A 59 -3.23 -10.25 -8.15
C THR A 59 -3.18 -11.13 -6.90
N ARG A 60 -4.08 -12.12 -6.79
CA ARG A 60 -4.03 -13.10 -5.69
C ARG A 60 -2.74 -13.91 -5.73
N SER A 61 -2.31 -14.35 -6.90
CA SER A 61 -1.06 -15.10 -7.06
C SER A 61 0.15 -14.24 -6.68
N TYR A 62 0.12 -12.96 -7.05
CA TYR A 62 1.14 -11.98 -6.66
C TYR A 62 1.21 -11.79 -5.13
N VAL A 63 0.05 -11.63 -4.46
CA VAL A 63 -0.03 -11.56 -2.98
C VAL A 63 0.58 -12.82 -2.35
N LEU A 64 0.23 -14.01 -2.85
CA LEU A 64 0.75 -15.27 -2.31
C LEU A 64 2.27 -15.38 -2.47
N LEU A 65 2.80 -14.98 -3.63
CA LEU A 65 4.24 -14.97 -3.90
C LEU A 65 5.00 -14.09 -2.89
N HIS A 66 4.58 -12.83 -2.72
CA HIS A 66 5.29 -11.88 -1.87
C HIS A 66 5.06 -12.09 -0.36
N SER A 67 3.98 -12.78 0.01
CA SER A 67 3.73 -13.21 1.40
C SER A 67 4.53 -14.46 1.84
N SER A 68 5.36 -15.03 0.95
CA SER A 68 6.21 -16.17 1.26
C SER A 68 7.52 -15.72 1.91
N SER A 69 8.21 -16.62 2.63
CA SER A 69 9.50 -16.33 3.29
C SER A 69 10.60 -15.89 2.31
N SER A 70 10.48 -16.23 1.03
CA SER A 70 11.41 -15.83 -0.03
C SER A 70 10.90 -14.69 -0.91
N GLY A 71 9.69 -14.16 -0.63
CA GLY A 71 9.00 -13.18 -1.47
C GLY A 71 9.45 -11.72 -1.31
N GLN A 72 10.23 -11.42 -0.27
CA GLN A 72 10.62 -10.05 0.04
C GLN A 72 11.59 -9.46 -1.00
N SER A 73 12.57 -10.23 -1.46
CA SER A 73 13.55 -9.75 -2.45
C SER A 73 12.91 -9.45 -3.80
N SER A 74 11.97 -10.29 -4.24
CA SER A 74 11.20 -10.04 -5.46
C SER A 74 10.26 -8.85 -5.30
N PHE A 75 9.66 -8.66 -4.11
CA PHE A 75 8.83 -7.50 -3.83
C PHE A 75 9.64 -6.21 -3.99
N PHE A 76 10.81 -6.09 -3.37
CA PHE A 76 11.61 -4.86 -3.46
C PHE A 76 12.06 -4.56 -4.89
N ARG A 77 12.44 -5.59 -5.65
CA ARG A 77 12.79 -5.43 -7.07
C ARG A 77 11.61 -4.89 -7.87
N ASP A 78 10.44 -5.51 -7.73
CA ASP A 78 9.26 -5.14 -8.51
C ASP A 78 8.69 -3.79 -8.07
N PHE A 79 8.76 -3.47 -6.77
CA PHE A 79 8.39 -2.17 -6.22
C PHE A 79 9.27 -1.06 -6.79
N ALA A 80 10.60 -1.25 -6.80
CA ALA A 80 11.52 -0.26 -7.36
C ALA A 80 11.21 0.01 -8.84
N ALA A 81 11.02 -1.04 -9.65
CA ALA A 81 10.67 -0.90 -11.06
C ALA A 81 9.31 -0.19 -11.25
N SER A 82 8.32 -0.51 -10.42
CA SER A 82 6.99 0.09 -10.46
C SER A 82 7.01 1.58 -10.09
N MET A 83 7.78 1.96 -9.08
CA MET A 83 7.91 3.36 -8.63
C MET A 83 8.65 4.22 -9.66
N VAL A 84 9.68 3.69 -10.31
CA VAL A 84 10.35 4.38 -11.44
C VAL A 84 9.37 4.64 -12.57
N LYS A 85 8.59 3.61 -12.96
CA LYS A 85 7.58 3.75 -14.00
C LYS A 85 6.47 4.74 -13.63
N MET A 86 6.02 4.71 -12.38
CA MET A 86 4.99 5.65 -11.88
C MET A 86 5.50 7.09 -11.87
N GLY A 87 6.76 7.32 -11.52
CA GLY A 87 7.39 8.66 -11.50
C GLY A 87 7.53 9.31 -12.89
N GLN A 88 7.26 8.58 -13.97
CA GLN A 88 7.34 9.06 -15.35
C GLN A 88 5.97 9.38 -15.95
N ILE A 89 4.87 9.19 -15.21
CA ILE A 89 3.52 9.46 -15.71
C ILE A 89 3.32 10.97 -15.90
N GLY A 90 3.07 11.40 -17.14
CA GLY A 90 2.64 12.77 -17.45
C GLY A 90 3.68 13.86 -17.15
N VAL A 91 4.97 13.51 -17.10
CA VAL A 91 6.04 14.46 -16.76
C VAL A 91 6.20 15.57 -17.80
N LEU A 92 6.49 16.79 -17.32
CA LEU A 92 6.88 17.92 -18.15
C LEU A 92 8.40 17.88 -18.36
N THR A 93 8.85 17.99 -19.62
CA THR A 93 10.27 17.88 -19.99
C THR A 93 10.69 18.99 -20.94
N GLY A 94 12.00 19.19 -21.10
CA GLY A 94 12.55 20.25 -21.94
C GLY A 94 12.19 21.62 -21.40
N SER A 95 11.53 22.45 -22.22
CA SER A 95 11.04 23.77 -21.84
C SER A 95 9.58 23.79 -21.37
N ALA A 96 8.93 22.63 -21.23
CA ALA A 96 7.58 22.55 -20.69
C ALA A 96 7.58 22.68 -19.16
N GLY A 97 6.73 23.55 -18.62
CA GLY A 97 6.64 23.82 -17.18
C GLY A 97 7.63 24.87 -16.71
N GLU A 98 8.00 24.80 -15.43
CA GLU A 98 8.93 25.73 -14.77
C GLU A 98 9.68 25.04 -13.64
N ILE A 99 10.83 25.59 -13.26
CA ILE A 99 11.51 25.24 -12.01
C ILE A 99 11.02 26.21 -10.95
N ARG A 100 10.17 25.75 -10.03
CA ARG A 100 9.62 26.58 -8.96
C ARG A 100 10.68 26.94 -7.94
N THR A 101 10.70 28.22 -7.57
CA THR A 101 11.48 28.71 -6.43
C THR A 101 10.82 28.34 -5.10
N VAL A 102 9.49 28.34 -5.08
CA VAL A 102 8.66 27.93 -3.95
C VAL A 102 7.62 26.92 -4.46
N CYS A 103 7.69 25.67 -4.01
CA CYS A 103 6.84 24.59 -4.58
C CYS A 103 5.33 24.86 -4.50
N SER A 104 4.88 25.63 -3.51
CA SER A 104 3.48 25.94 -3.24
C SER A 104 2.89 27.06 -4.09
N VAL A 105 3.69 27.78 -4.89
CA VAL A 105 3.24 28.93 -5.70
C VAL A 105 3.84 28.82 -7.11
N VAL A 106 3.08 29.23 -8.12
CA VAL A 106 3.59 29.39 -9.51
C VAL A 106 4.51 30.61 -9.54
N ASN A 107 5.61 30.57 -10.29
CA ASN A 107 6.52 31.71 -10.37
C ASN A 107 5.89 32.91 -11.11
#